data_AF-A0A661JZN0-F1
#
_entry.id   AF-A0A661JZN0-F1
#
_cell.length_a   1.000
_cell.length_b   1.000
_cell.length_c   1.000
_cell.angle_alpha   90.00
_cell.angle_beta   90.00
_cell.angle_gamma   90.00
#
_symmetry.space_group_name_H-M   'P 1'
#
loop_
_entity.id
_entity.type
_entity.pdbx_description
1 polymer ?
#
loop_
_entity_poly.entity_id
_entity_poly.type
_entity_poly.pdbx_seq_one_letter_code
_entity_poly.pdbx_strand_id
1 'polypeptide(L)'
;MARLILFIYDLLWNTLVWPCIPILKWYNNFNGTIRQRLGLRMPYIPGAKEVMWLHASSVGEVKAVAGLVKRLKAKRPGLFIMITSMTATGRDIAAKELPCDIVLPFPFDISWVMQRYLKKTNTSILAIV
;
A
#
# COMPACT_ATOMS: atom_id res chain seq x y z
N MET A 1 15.65 10.52 20.38
CA MET A 1 16.49 9.97 19.29
C MET A 1 15.69 9.59 18.05
N ALA A 2 14.70 8.69 18.12
CA ALA A 2 13.93 8.24 16.94
C ALA A 2 13.29 9.37 16.10
N ARG A 3 12.74 10.42 16.74
CA ARG A 3 12.18 11.57 16.02
C ARG A 3 13.22 12.35 15.21
N LEU A 4 14.46 12.44 15.70
CA LEU A 4 15.54 13.11 14.98
C LEU A 4 15.98 12.29 13.76
N ILE A 5 16.04 10.97 13.91
CA ILE A 5 16.35 10.04 12.80
C ILE A 5 15.27 10.13 11.72
N LEU A 6 14.00 10.07 12.10
CA LEU A 6 12.88 10.23 11.16
C LEU A 6 12.88 11.61 10.49
N PHE A 7 13.22 12.66 11.23
CA PHE A 7 13.34 14.01 10.66
C PHE A 7 14.47 14.11 9.62
N ILE A 8 15.65 13.56 9.91
CA ILE A 8 16.78 13.52 8.97
C ILE A 8 16.42 12.67 7.74
N TYR A 9 15.81 11.50 7.96
CA TYR A 9 15.32 10.64 6.88
C TYR A 9 14.32 11.37 5.98
N ASP A 10 13.32 12.02 6.58
CA ASP A 10 12.33 12.80 5.85
C ASP A 10 13.03 13.95 5.08
N LEU A 11 14.00 14.65 5.67
CA LEU A 11 14.73 15.73 5.00
C LEU A 11 15.51 15.22 3.78
N LEU A 12 16.24 14.11 3.92
CA LEU A 12 17.00 13.50 2.83
C LEU A 12 16.08 12.97 1.72
N TRP A 13 15.00 12.30 2.10
CA TRP A 13 14.04 11.77 1.14
C TRP A 13 13.32 12.88 0.38
N ASN A 14 12.86 13.93 1.09
CA ASN A 14 12.19 15.05 0.43
C ASN A 14 13.15 15.85 -0.47
N THR A 15 14.43 15.97 -0.13
CA THR A 15 15.40 16.70 -0.98
C THR A 15 15.81 15.90 -2.22
N LEU A 16 15.99 14.58 -2.10
CA LEU A 16 16.52 13.73 -3.18
C LEU A 16 15.42 13.13 -4.08
N VAL A 17 14.24 12.83 -3.55
CA VAL A 17 13.23 12.04 -4.28
C VAL A 17 12.18 12.90 -4.97
N TRP A 18 11.78 14.04 -4.41
CA TRP A 18 10.84 14.96 -5.08
C TRP A 18 11.28 15.41 -6.49
N PRO A 19 12.56 15.74 -6.73
CA PRO A 19 13.06 16.06 -8.07
C PRO A 19 12.96 14.87 -9.05
N CYS A 20 12.94 13.64 -8.54
CA CYS A 20 12.88 12.41 -9.33
C CYS A 20 11.45 11.94 -9.64
N ILE A 21 10.41 12.46 -8.96
CA ILE A 21 9.01 12.09 -9.21
C ILE A 21 8.55 12.30 -10.67
N PRO A 22 8.94 13.37 -11.39
CA PRO A 22 8.61 13.54 -12.80
C PRO A 22 9.17 12.39 -13.66
N ILE A 23 10.34 11.87 -13.31
CA ILE A 23 11.03 10.75 -13.99
C ILE A 23 10.31 9.43 -13.69
N LEU A 24 9.80 9.25 -12.47
CA LEU A 24 9.05 8.05 -12.09
C LEU A 24 7.78 7.85 -12.93
N LYS A 25 7.17 8.91 -13.48
CA LYS A 25 5.98 8.78 -14.36
C LYS A 25 6.25 7.90 -15.59
N TRP A 26 7.51 7.81 -16.03
CA TRP A 26 7.93 7.02 -17.18
C TRP A 26 8.15 5.54 -16.85
N TYR A 27 8.15 5.18 -15.56
CA TYR A 27 8.20 3.78 -15.12
C TYR A 27 6.80 3.18 -15.04
N ASN A 28 6.64 2.00 -15.64
CA ASN A 28 5.35 1.30 -15.70
C ASN A 28 4.72 1.04 -14.31
N ASN A 29 5.55 0.84 -13.28
CA ASN A 29 5.09 0.64 -11.90
C ASN A 29 4.49 1.88 -11.23
N PHE A 30 4.76 3.07 -11.76
CA PHE A 30 4.36 4.36 -11.17
C PHE A 30 3.36 5.13 -12.05
N ASN A 31 3.25 4.78 -13.32
CA ASN A 31 2.31 5.39 -14.25
C ASN A 31 0.87 5.40 -13.68
N GLY A 32 0.24 6.58 -13.62
CA GLY A 32 -1.11 6.77 -13.07
C GLY A 32 -1.27 6.59 -11.54
N THR A 33 -0.25 6.10 -10.81
CA THR A 33 -0.37 5.74 -9.39
C THR A 33 0.08 6.82 -8.40
N ILE A 34 0.82 7.84 -8.86
CA ILE A 34 1.49 8.82 -7.98
C ILE A 34 0.51 9.47 -6.98
N ARG A 35 -0.69 9.86 -7.44
CA ARG A 35 -1.71 10.48 -6.57
C ARG A 35 -2.23 9.51 -5.50
N GLN A 36 -2.34 8.23 -5.83
CA GLN A 36 -2.65 7.19 -4.85
C GLN A 36 -1.49 7.03 -3.88
N ARG A 37 -0.25 6.90 -4.36
CA ARG A 37 0.95 6.72 -3.52
C ARG A 37 1.20 7.87 -2.54
N LEU A 38 0.78 9.10 -2.87
CA LEU A 38 0.83 10.28 -1.98
C LEU A 38 -0.38 10.38 -1.01
N GLY A 39 -1.33 9.46 -1.11
CA GLY A 39 -2.57 9.45 -0.33
C GLY A 39 -3.53 10.59 -0.67
N LEU A 40 -3.34 11.23 -1.84
CA LEU A 40 -4.16 12.35 -2.33
C LEU A 40 -5.46 11.85 -2.96
N ARG A 41 -5.39 10.72 -3.68
CA ARG A 41 -6.55 10.05 -4.26
C ARG A 41 -6.66 8.65 -3.67
N MET A 42 -7.44 8.50 -2.61
CA MET A 42 -7.70 7.21 -1.99
C MET A 42 -9.13 6.75 -2.32
N PRO A 43 -9.34 5.46 -2.59
CA PRO A 43 -10.68 4.90 -2.70
C PRO A 43 -11.40 4.97 -1.34
N TYR A 44 -12.72 4.85 -1.36
CA TYR A 44 -13.52 4.77 -0.14
C TYR A 44 -13.23 3.45 0.59
N ILE A 45 -12.85 3.55 1.85
CA ILE A 45 -12.67 2.41 2.75
C ILE A 45 -13.74 2.52 3.83
N PRO A 46 -14.60 1.50 4.01
CA PRO A 46 -15.67 1.57 5.00
C PRO A 46 -15.12 1.70 6.42
N GLY A 47 -15.36 2.85 7.07
CA GLY A 47 -14.79 3.15 8.39
C GLY A 47 -15.26 2.21 9.52
N ALA A 48 -16.39 1.53 9.33
CA ALA A 48 -16.95 0.58 10.31
C ALA A 48 -16.38 -0.85 10.20
N LYS A 49 -15.55 -1.15 9.20
CA LYS A 49 -14.96 -2.48 9.02
C LYS A 49 -13.56 -2.53 9.62
N GLU A 50 -13.21 -3.68 10.18
CA GLU A 50 -11.82 -3.99 10.53
C GLU A 50 -11.02 -4.13 9.22
N VAL A 51 -9.94 -3.37 9.10
CA VAL A 51 -9.13 -3.30 7.88
C VAL A 51 -7.79 -4.00 8.11
N MET A 52 -7.57 -5.08 7.37
CA MET A 52 -6.27 -5.75 7.28
C MET A 52 -5.53 -5.23 6.04
N TRP A 53 -4.38 -4.60 6.27
CA TRP A 53 -3.44 -4.20 5.23
C TRP A 53 -2.39 -5.28 5.03
N LEU A 54 -2.36 -5.88 3.85
CA LEU A 54 -1.29 -6.78 3.40
C LEU A 54 -0.40 -6.06 2.39
N HIS A 55 0.89 -5.94 2.68
CA HIS A 55 1.89 -5.52 1.71
C HIS A 55 2.60 -6.74 1.12
N ALA A 56 2.62 -6.83 -0.21
CA ALA A 56 3.36 -7.81 -0.98
C ALA A 56 4.09 -7.04 -2.10
N SER A 57 5.38 -6.78 -1.91
CA SER A 57 6.22 -5.96 -2.79
C SER A 57 6.31 -6.53 -4.22
N SER A 58 6.27 -7.86 -4.36
CA SER A 58 6.51 -8.58 -5.61
C SER A 58 5.38 -9.53 -6.03
N VAL A 59 5.43 -10.03 -7.27
CA VAL A 59 4.48 -11.06 -7.76
C VAL A 59 4.61 -12.36 -6.97
N GLY A 60 5.83 -12.74 -6.58
CA GLY A 60 6.07 -13.95 -5.79
C GLY A 60 5.38 -13.89 -4.43
N GLU A 61 5.48 -12.75 -3.75
CA GLU A 61 4.83 -12.53 -2.44
C GLU A 61 3.32 -12.49 -2.57
N VAL A 62 2.77 -11.84 -3.61
CA VAL A 62 1.32 -11.84 -3.87
C VAL A 62 0.80 -13.28 -4.01
N LYS A 63 1.53 -14.14 -4.71
CA LYS A 63 1.18 -15.56 -4.83
C LYS A 63 1.34 -16.31 -3.50
N ALA A 64 2.38 -16.01 -2.73
CA ALA A 64 2.62 -16.62 -1.43
C ALA A 64 1.47 -16.34 -0.43
N VAL A 65 0.93 -15.12 -0.43
CA VAL A 65 -0.19 -14.76 0.46
C VAL A 65 -1.56 -15.23 -0.01
N ALA A 66 -1.67 -15.80 -1.22
CA ALA A 66 -2.95 -16.14 -1.82
C ALA A 66 -3.78 -17.10 -0.96
N GLY A 67 -3.14 -18.15 -0.44
CA GLY A 67 -3.78 -19.12 0.43
C GLY A 67 -4.26 -18.52 1.75
N LEU A 68 -3.48 -17.58 2.31
CA LEU A 68 -3.83 -16.87 3.54
C LEU A 68 -5.07 -15.99 3.31
N VAL A 69 -5.07 -15.17 2.25
CA VAL A 69 -6.20 -14.27 1.92
C VAL A 69 -7.48 -15.05 1.71
N LYS A 70 -7.44 -16.16 0.94
CA LYS A 70 -8.60 -17.03 0.72
C LYS A 70 -9.17 -17.60 2.02
N ARG A 71 -8.30 -18.12 2.89
CA ARG A 71 -8.71 -18.67 4.20
C ARG A 71 -9.27 -17.60 5.14
N LEU A 72 -8.67 -16.41 5.14
CA LEU A 72 -9.14 -15.29 5.97
C LEU A 72 -10.52 -14.82 5.54
N LYS A 73 -10.76 -14.65 4.24
CA LYS A 73 -12.10 -14.30 3.75
C LYS A 73 -13.14 -15.36 4.04
N ALA A 74 -12.79 -16.63 3.92
CA ALA A 74 -13.71 -17.72 4.26
C ALA A 74 -14.07 -17.72 5.76
N LYS A 75 -13.10 -17.50 6.65
CA LYS A 75 -13.34 -17.48 8.10
C LYS A 75 -13.93 -16.17 8.62
N ARG A 76 -13.61 -15.04 7.99
CA ARG A 76 -14.05 -13.70 8.40
C ARG A 76 -14.56 -12.92 7.18
N PRO A 77 -15.76 -13.20 6.66
CA PRO A 77 -16.29 -12.53 5.46
C PRO A 77 -16.42 -11.01 5.61
N GLY A 78 -16.62 -10.52 6.84
CA GLY A 78 -16.71 -9.09 7.16
C GLY A 78 -15.36 -8.35 7.22
N LEU A 79 -14.23 -9.06 7.22
CA LEU A 79 -12.89 -8.45 7.26
C LEU A 79 -12.62 -7.74 5.93
N PHE A 80 -12.24 -6.46 5.99
CA PHE A 80 -11.86 -5.71 4.80
C PHE A 80 -10.35 -5.89 4.54
N ILE A 81 -9.99 -6.54 3.44
CA ILE A 81 -8.62 -6.85 3.07
C ILE A 81 -8.17 -5.88 1.99
N MET A 82 -7.23 -5.02 2.37
CA MET A 82 -6.51 -4.12 1.49
C MET A 82 -5.14 -4.72 1.17
N ILE A 83 -4.86 -4.94 -0.11
CA ILE A 83 -3.56 -5.41 -0.58
C ILE A 83 -2.81 -4.25 -1.22
N THR A 84 -1.53 -4.12 -0.92
CA THR A 84 -0.64 -3.21 -1.65
C THR A 84 0.52 -3.93 -2.29
N SER A 85 0.91 -3.48 -3.47
CA SER A 85 2.14 -3.97 -4.12
C SER A 85 2.89 -2.83 -4.80
N MET A 86 4.21 -2.96 -4.85
CA MET A 86 5.08 -1.99 -5.52
C MET A 86 4.98 -2.09 -7.04
N THR A 87 4.86 -3.32 -7.56
CA THR A 87 4.85 -3.60 -9.00
C THR A 87 3.45 -3.44 -9.59
N ALA A 88 3.37 -3.07 -10.88
CA ALA A 88 2.09 -3.06 -11.60
C ALA A 88 1.54 -4.48 -11.75
N THR A 89 2.39 -5.43 -12.14
CA THR A 89 2.05 -6.84 -12.30
C THR A 89 1.57 -7.49 -11.00
N GLY A 90 2.22 -7.20 -9.87
CA GLY A 90 1.78 -7.71 -8.56
C GLY A 90 0.38 -7.21 -8.20
N ARG A 91 0.07 -5.94 -8.47
CA ARG A 91 -1.29 -5.37 -8.28
C ARG A 91 -2.31 -6.02 -9.20
N ASP A 92 -1.98 -6.21 -10.47
CA ASP A 92 -2.90 -6.84 -11.42
C ASP A 92 -3.23 -8.28 -11.04
N ILE A 93 -2.21 -9.05 -10.61
CA ILE A 93 -2.40 -10.42 -10.12
C ILE A 93 -3.22 -10.44 -8.84
N ALA A 94 -2.92 -9.57 -7.87
CA ALA A 94 -3.68 -9.48 -6.63
C ALA A 94 -5.16 -9.17 -6.90
N ALA A 95 -5.44 -8.22 -7.80
CA ALA A 95 -6.81 -7.81 -8.14
C ALA A 95 -7.59 -8.90 -8.89
N LYS A 96 -6.91 -9.74 -9.69
CA LYS A 96 -7.54 -10.81 -10.49
C LYS A 96 -7.71 -12.11 -9.72
N GLU A 97 -6.72 -12.49 -8.91
CA GLU A 97 -6.63 -13.86 -8.36
C GLU A 97 -7.00 -13.95 -6.88
N LEU A 98 -6.99 -12.83 -6.13
CA LEU A 98 -7.22 -12.82 -4.70
C LEU A 98 -8.60 -12.25 -4.36
N PRO A 99 -9.34 -12.86 -3.40
CA PRO A 99 -10.60 -12.32 -2.91
C PRO A 99 -10.36 -11.15 -1.95
N CYS A 100 -9.64 -10.12 -2.39
CA CYS A 100 -9.41 -8.89 -1.62
C CYS A 100 -10.47 -7.83 -1.98
N ASP A 101 -10.72 -6.91 -1.06
CA ASP A 101 -11.71 -5.84 -1.31
C ASP A 101 -11.09 -4.69 -2.11
N ILE A 102 -9.79 -4.47 -1.93
CA ILE A 102 -9.11 -3.40 -2.64
C ILE A 102 -7.62 -3.66 -2.83
N VAL A 103 -7.11 -3.23 -3.99
CA VAL A 103 -5.69 -3.27 -4.33
C VAL A 103 -5.19 -1.86 -4.60
N LEU A 104 -4.10 -1.48 -3.95
CA LEU A 104 -3.49 -0.16 -4.07
C LEU A 104 -1.99 -0.24 -4.36
N PRO A 105 -1.41 0.78 -5.00
CA PRO A 105 0.04 0.93 -5.01
C PRO A 105 0.51 1.22 -3.58
N PHE A 106 1.67 0.66 -3.20
CA PHE A 106 2.25 0.98 -1.90
C PHE A 106 2.54 2.50 -1.80
N PRO A 107 2.17 3.16 -0.68
CA PRO A 107 2.47 4.56 -0.45
C PRO A 107 3.96 4.87 -0.59
N PHE A 108 4.29 6.14 -0.83
CA PHE A 108 5.67 6.56 -0.63
C PHE A 108 6.02 6.49 0.85
N ASP A 109 7.19 5.95 1.16
CA ASP A 109 7.68 5.76 2.52
C ASP A 109 8.20 7.09 3.10
N ILE A 110 7.25 7.99 3.38
CA ILE A 110 7.51 9.28 4.01
C ILE A 110 6.53 9.41 5.15
N SER A 111 7.00 9.90 6.30
CA SER A 111 6.21 9.92 7.54
C SER A 111 4.81 10.52 7.35
N TRP A 112 4.69 11.64 6.65
CA TRP A 112 3.40 12.31 6.43
C TRP A 112 2.47 11.56 5.47
N VAL A 113 3.00 10.83 4.49
CA VAL A 113 2.22 9.98 3.58
C VAL A 113 1.71 8.77 4.33
N MET A 114 2.59 8.11 5.08
CA MET A 114 2.26 6.91 5.85
C MET A 114 1.23 7.20 6.92
N GLN A 115 1.38 8.30 7.66
CA GLN A 115 0.38 8.76 8.63
C GLN A 115 -0.97 9.03 7.97
N ARG A 116 -0.97 9.68 6.79
CA ARG A 116 -2.20 9.94 6.03
C ARG A 116 -2.85 8.64 5.57
N TYR A 117 -2.06 7.66 5.12
CA TYR A 117 -2.54 6.35 4.71
C TYR A 117 -3.20 5.65 5.90
N LEU A 118 -2.47 5.44 6.99
CA LEU A 118 -2.97 4.76 8.19
C LEU A 118 -4.25 5.41 8.74
N LYS A 119 -4.31 6.76 8.76
CA LYS A 119 -5.50 7.49 9.21
C LYS A 119 -6.70 7.32 8.27
N LYS A 120 -6.48 7.32 6.95
CA LYS A 120 -7.56 7.18 5.95
C LYS A 120 -8.04 5.74 5.82
N THR A 121 -7.17 4.77 6.01
CA THR A 121 -7.47 3.34 5.86
C THR A 121 -8.03 2.74 7.15
N ASN A 122 -7.87 3.42 8.29
CA ASN A 122 -8.24 2.90 9.62
C ASN A 122 -7.69 1.48 9.85
N THR A 123 -6.44 1.24 9.43
CA THR A 123 -5.83 -0.08 9.43
C THR A 123 -5.70 -0.62 10.85
N SER A 124 -6.29 -1.79 11.09
CA SER A 124 -6.23 -2.48 12.38
C SER A 124 -5.03 -3.43 12.45
N ILE A 125 -4.68 -4.05 11.32
CA ILE A 125 -3.56 -4.99 11.21
C ILE A 125 -2.77 -4.68 9.94
N LEU A 126 -1.45 -4.54 10.07
CA LEU A 126 -0.52 -4.45 8.96
C LEU A 126 0.35 -5.71 8.95
N ALA A 127 0.37 -6.41 7.83
CA ALA A 127 1.26 -7.53 7.58
C ALA A 127 2.05 -7.27 6.29
N ILE A 128 3.36 -7.51 6.36
CA ILE A 128 4.32 -7.29 5.28
C ILE A 128 4.91 -8.64 4.91
N VAL A 129 4.93 -8.94 3.62
CA VAL A 129 5.42 -10.19 3.05
C VAL A 129 6.42 -9.88 1.96
#